data_AF-K2FS13-F1
#
_entry.id   AF-K2FS13-F1
#
_cell.length_a   1.000
_cell.length_b   1.000
_cell.length_c   1.000
_cell.angle_alpha   90.00
_cell.angle_beta   90.00
_cell.angle_gamma   90.00
#
_symmetry.space_group_name_H-M   'P 1'
#
loop_
_entity.id
_entity.type
_entity.pdbx_description
1 polymer ?
#
loop_
_entity_poly.entity_id
_entity_poly.type
_entity_poly.pdbx_seq_one_letter_code
_entity_poly.pdbx_strand_id
1 'polypeptide(L)'
;ALSFVDSHHIHPQIILATLQYFQYVSARLFIHSMHEYAIQHDWFQHQYNQAVVLKGTRQSIEDQRIAISPSILYLDEWMELLRNVVKMDDQLTKKVYLNLSRMMQAYMQHLYKITAHLPDEVLVYIQPQSQQNRDFYNVLHRYRIPFTEFRQLFYLQSGHVRESLFDSYVRDYLVEYFSSHTEIPKNLSWTSLFNQAVVWHDQVQKQEMIAKLKKQFALVNWTPITQVSFLLYFNWRFEELKTLDRILEESKIFRNCLAASYAQQILEGQYVAFRMSHPAVRLPLILGCQLVNGQVIFDQLEYPNNQKAEAEYSNIAMHFINWLNLQA
;
A
#
# COMPACT_ATOMS: atom_id res chain seq x y z
N ALA A 1 -3.47 -14.19 20.77
CA ALA A 1 -2.85 -14.40 19.43
C ALA A 1 -1.48 -15.04 19.53
N LEU A 2 -0.44 -14.32 20.01
CA LEU A 2 0.93 -14.86 20.03
C LEU A 2 1.08 -16.17 20.84
N SER A 3 0.25 -16.38 21.87
CA SER A 3 0.17 -17.64 22.62
C SER A 3 -0.17 -18.87 21.77
N PHE A 4 -0.70 -18.69 20.55
CA PHE A 4 -0.97 -19.78 19.60
C PHE A 4 0.16 -20.00 18.59
N VAL A 5 1.26 -19.24 18.69
CA VAL A 5 2.44 -19.35 17.85
C VAL A 5 3.56 -19.99 18.67
N ASP A 6 4.27 -20.94 18.08
CA ASP A 6 5.44 -21.53 18.72
C ASP A 6 6.58 -20.49 18.77
N SER A 7 6.99 -20.12 19.98
CA SER A 7 8.02 -19.13 20.27
C SER A 7 9.20 -19.67 21.08
N HIS A 8 9.27 -20.99 21.33
CA HIS A 8 10.26 -21.59 22.24
C HIS A 8 11.72 -21.28 21.87
N HIS A 9 12.01 -21.13 20.59
CA HIS A 9 13.36 -20.85 20.07
C HIS A 9 13.56 -19.38 19.66
N ILE A 10 12.60 -18.51 19.93
CA ILE A 10 12.65 -17.11 19.52
C ILE A 10 13.18 -16.26 20.68
N HIS A 11 14.20 -15.44 20.39
CA HIS A 11 14.77 -14.55 21.39
C HIS A 11 13.71 -13.57 21.94
N PRO A 12 13.66 -13.31 23.27
CA PRO A 12 12.62 -12.47 23.88
C PRO A 12 12.49 -11.08 23.29
N GLN A 13 13.59 -10.48 22.82
CA GLN A 13 13.55 -9.15 22.17
C GLN A 13 12.80 -9.17 20.84
N ILE A 14 12.87 -10.27 20.08
CA ILE A 14 12.12 -10.44 18.83
C ILE A 14 10.62 -10.59 19.13
N ILE A 15 10.28 -11.34 20.19
CA ILE A 15 8.91 -11.47 20.70
C ILE A 15 8.36 -10.09 21.09
N LEU A 16 9.13 -9.33 21.88
CA LEU A 16 8.77 -7.98 22.31
C LEU A 16 8.58 -7.02 21.12
N ALA A 17 9.51 -7.02 20.16
CA ALA A 17 9.40 -6.22 18.95
C ALA A 17 8.16 -6.58 18.11
N THR A 18 7.80 -7.87 18.06
CA THR A 18 6.57 -8.34 17.41
C THR A 18 5.34 -7.80 18.13
N LEU A 19 5.29 -7.90 19.46
CA LEU A 19 4.15 -7.38 20.24
C LEU A 19 3.97 -5.87 20.06
N GLN A 20 5.05 -5.11 20.14
CA GLN A 20 5.03 -3.65 19.98
C GLN A 20 4.63 -3.23 18.57
N TYR A 21 5.11 -3.92 17.53
CA TYR A 21 4.73 -3.62 16.15
C TYR A 21 3.21 -3.73 15.95
N PHE A 22 2.60 -4.77 16.52
CA PHE A 22 1.16 -5.04 16.38
C PHE A 22 0.28 -4.30 17.38
N GLN A 23 0.82 -3.60 18.38
CA GLN A 23 0.04 -3.01 19.48
C GLN A 23 -1.05 -2.03 18.99
N TYR A 24 -0.80 -1.34 17.88
CA TYR A 24 -1.72 -0.33 17.33
C TYR A 24 -2.71 -0.86 16.30
N VAL A 25 -2.59 -2.13 15.89
CA VAL A 25 -3.44 -2.70 14.82
C VAL A 25 -4.17 -3.97 15.27
N SER A 26 -3.66 -4.68 16.27
CA SER A 26 -4.15 -5.98 16.73
C SER A 26 -5.65 -5.96 17.07
N ALA A 27 -6.13 -4.92 17.76
CA ALA A 27 -7.54 -4.76 18.10
C ALA A 27 -8.44 -4.68 16.85
N ARG A 28 -8.03 -3.91 15.84
CA ARG A 28 -8.78 -3.78 14.57
C ARG A 28 -8.81 -5.10 13.81
N LEU A 29 -7.65 -5.78 13.71
CA LEU A 29 -7.55 -7.07 13.04
C LEU A 29 -8.34 -8.17 13.75
N PHE A 30 -8.32 -8.15 15.10
CA PHE A 30 -9.14 -9.03 15.93
C PHE A 30 -10.63 -8.81 15.68
N ILE A 31 -11.11 -7.57 15.77
CA ILE A 31 -12.52 -7.24 15.55
C ILE A 31 -12.97 -7.67 14.15
N HIS A 32 -12.13 -7.47 13.13
CA HIS A 32 -12.45 -7.92 11.78
C HIS A 32 -12.62 -9.45 11.71
N SER A 33 -11.64 -10.21 12.22
CA SER A 33 -11.71 -11.67 12.22
C SER A 33 -12.88 -12.19 13.06
N MET A 34 -13.13 -11.54 14.20
CA MET A 34 -14.23 -11.86 15.10
C MET A 34 -15.60 -11.59 14.48
N HIS A 35 -15.76 -10.46 13.80
CA HIS A 35 -16.99 -10.10 13.09
C HIS A 35 -17.33 -11.12 12.00
N GLU A 36 -16.36 -11.45 11.13
CA GLU A 36 -16.55 -12.45 10.08
C GLU A 36 -16.91 -13.81 10.66
N TYR A 37 -16.19 -14.25 11.69
CA TYR A 37 -16.46 -15.54 12.33
C TYR A 37 -17.82 -15.57 13.03
N ALA A 38 -18.20 -14.49 13.72
CA ALA A 38 -19.47 -14.36 14.41
C ALA A 38 -20.66 -14.40 13.44
N ILE A 39 -20.53 -13.79 12.25
CA ILE A 39 -21.57 -13.86 11.21
C ILE A 39 -21.66 -15.28 10.65
N GLN A 40 -20.53 -15.87 10.26
CA GLN A 40 -20.49 -17.20 9.64
C GLN A 40 -21.06 -18.31 10.54
N HIS A 41 -20.92 -18.15 11.86
CA HIS A 41 -21.38 -19.13 12.85
C HIS A 41 -22.62 -18.69 13.65
N ASP A 42 -23.29 -17.62 13.22
CA ASP A 42 -24.51 -17.09 13.82
C ASP A 42 -24.40 -16.82 15.34
N TRP A 43 -23.26 -16.24 15.76
CA TRP A 43 -22.96 -16.01 17.18
C TRP A 43 -23.90 -14.99 17.83
N PHE A 44 -24.50 -14.10 17.05
CA PHE A 44 -25.47 -13.13 17.56
C PHE A 44 -26.79 -13.76 18.01
N GLN A 45 -27.14 -14.94 17.48
CA GLN A 45 -28.31 -15.73 17.91
C GLN A 45 -27.94 -16.88 18.85
N HIS A 46 -26.66 -16.98 19.23
CA HIS A 46 -26.20 -18.06 20.09
C HIS A 46 -26.85 -17.97 21.48
N GLN A 47 -27.24 -19.11 22.04
CA GLN A 47 -27.92 -19.20 23.35
C GLN A 47 -27.15 -18.58 24.53
N TYR A 48 -25.82 -18.49 24.41
CA TYR A 48 -24.96 -17.88 25.42
C TYR A 48 -24.64 -16.40 25.16
N ASN A 49 -25.10 -15.84 24.04
CA ASN A 49 -24.98 -14.41 23.78
C ASN A 49 -26.17 -13.65 24.39
N GLN A 50 -25.97 -13.13 25.60
CA GLN A 50 -26.95 -12.30 26.32
C GLN A 50 -26.58 -10.82 26.35
N ALA A 51 -25.46 -10.43 25.75
CA ALA A 51 -24.87 -9.10 25.93
C ALA A 51 -25.02 -8.20 24.71
N VAL A 52 -24.90 -8.75 23.49
CA VAL A 52 -24.71 -7.93 22.29
C VAL A 52 -25.57 -8.35 21.11
N VAL A 53 -25.84 -7.41 20.20
CA VAL A 53 -26.47 -7.65 18.90
C VAL A 53 -25.77 -6.83 17.83
N LEU A 54 -25.82 -7.30 16.58
CA LEU A 54 -25.26 -6.56 15.46
C LEU A 54 -26.12 -5.32 15.13
N LYS A 55 -25.51 -4.13 15.15
CA LYS A 55 -26.16 -2.87 14.79
C LYS A 55 -26.75 -2.94 13.38
N GLY A 56 -28.02 -2.51 13.24
CA GLY A 56 -28.77 -2.58 11.99
C GLY A 56 -29.70 -3.79 11.88
N THR A 57 -29.67 -4.71 12.86
CA THR A 57 -30.70 -5.75 13.00
C THR A 57 -31.93 -5.20 13.72
N ARG A 58 -33.11 -5.78 13.44
CA ARG A 58 -34.37 -5.41 14.10
C ARG A 58 -34.34 -5.92 15.55
N GLN A 59 -34.10 -5.03 16.51
CA GLN A 59 -34.25 -5.31 17.93
C GLN A 59 -35.70 -5.08 18.38
N SER A 60 -36.24 -6.00 19.18
CA SER A 60 -37.49 -5.76 19.89
C SER A 60 -37.25 -4.77 21.03
N ILE A 61 -38.31 -4.10 21.50
CA ILE A 61 -38.23 -3.15 22.63
C ILE A 61 -37.77 -3.85 23.93
N GLU A 62 -37.98 -5.16 24.03
CA GLU A 62 -37.59 -5.98 25.18
C GLU A 62 -36.14 -6.49 25.11
N ASP A 63 -35.46 -6.34 23.97
CA ASP A 63 -34.08 -6.77 23.79
C ASP A 63 -33.11 -5.74 24.41
N GLN A 64 -32.64 -6.01 25.63
CA GLN A 64 -31.73 -5.13 26.38
C GLN A 64 -30.26 -5.23 25.94
N ARG A 65 -29.95 -6.04 24.93
CA ARG A 65 -28.57 -6.23 24.45
C ARG A 65 -28.03 -4.99 23.74
N ILE A 66 -26.73 -4.77 23.87
CA ILE A 66 -26.00 -3.63 23.29
C ILE A 66 -25.83 -3.83 21.78
N ALA A 67 -26.25 -2.85 20.99
CA ALA A 67 -26.02 -2.84 19.54
C ALA A 67 -24.58 -2.44 19.21
N ILE A 68 -23.79 -3.40 18.71
CA ILE A 68 -22.37 -3.20 18.38
C ILE A 68 -22.13 -3.18 16.87
N SER A 69 -21.09 -2.46 16.45
CA SER A 69 -20.57 -2.48 15.07
C SER A 69 -19.12 -2.99 15.07
N PRO A 70 -18.54 -3.38 13.91
CA PRO A 70 -17.14 -3.80 13.82
C PRO A 70 -16.19 -2.58 13.98
N SER A 71 -16.10 -2.06 15.19
CA SER A 71 -15.33 -0.88 15.56
C SER A 71 -14.58 -1.10 16.86
N ILE A 72 -13.40 -0.48 16.97
CA ILE A 72 -12.56 -0.53 18.18
C ILE A 72 -13.26 0.06 19.41
N LEU A 73 -14.28 0.91 19.19
CA LEU A 73 -15.10 1.46 20.27
C LEU A 73 -15.89 0.39 21.03
N TYR A 74 -16.10 -0.78 20.43
CA TYR A 74 -16.82 -1.90 21.02
C TYR A 74 -15.89 -3.09 21.34
N LEU A 75 -14.59 -2.83 21.55
CA LEU A 75 -13.60 -3.89 21.74
C LEU A 75 -13.95 -4.80 22.93
N ASP A 76 -14.39 -4.20 24.04
CA ASP A 76 -14.76 -4.95 25.25
C ASP A 76 -15.97 -5.84 25.00
N GLU A 77 -16.98 -5.34 24.28
CA GLU A 77 -18.18 -6.09 23.90
C GLU A 77 -17.84 -7.24 22.91
N TRP A 78 -16.92 -7.02 21.98
CA TRP A 78 -16.42 -8.07 21.08
C TRP A 78 -15.66 -9.15 21.86
N MET A 79 -14.86 -8.77 22.85
CA MET A 79 -14.15 -9.69 23.74
C MET A 79 -15.11 -10.46 24.65
N GLU A 80 -16.16 -9.80 25.14
CA GLU A 80 -17.21 -10.43 25.92
C GLU A 80 -18.02 -11.43 25.09
N LEU A 81 -18.39 -11.09 23.85
CA LEU A 81 -19.06 -12.02 22.94
C LEU A 81 -18.22 -13.28 22.72
N LEU A 82 -16.92 -13.12 22.45
CA LEU A 82 -16.00 -14.24 22.30
C LEU A 82 -16.00 -15.11 23.57
N ARG A 83 -15.83 -14.48 24.74
CA ARG A 83 -15.79 -15.19 26.03
C ARG A 83 -17.09 -15.95 26.31
N ASN A 84 -18.23 -15.37 26.00
CA ASN A 84 -19.54 -15.94 26.31
C ASN A 84 -19.90 -17.10 25.38
N VAL A 85 -19.61 -16.96 24.08
CA VAL A 85 -19.92 -17.98 23.07
C VAL A 85 -18.91 -19.13 23.13
N VAL A 86 -17.61 -18.82 23.24
CA VAL A 86 -16.55 -19.83 23.19
C VAL A 86 -16.23 -20.45 24.55
N LYS A 87 -16.48 -19.73 25.65
CA LYS A 87 -16.21 -20.18 27.03
C LYS A 87 -14.76 -20.64 27.23
N MET A 88 -14.54 -21.96 27.27
CA MET A 88 -13.24 -22.62 27.51
C MET A 88 -12.78 -23.45 26.29
N ASP A 89 -13.39 -23.27 25.12
CA ASP A 89 -12.96 -23.94 23.89
C ASP A 89 -11.76 -23.21 23.27
N ASP A 90 -10.57 -23.70 23.60
CA ASP A 90 -9.31 -23.20 23.05
C ASP A 90 -9.21 -23.36 21.53
N GLN A 91 -9.89 -24.35 20.93
CA GLN A 91 -9.86 -24.55 19.48
C GLN A 91 -10.65 -23.45 18.76
N LEU A 92 -11.84 -23.12 19.26
CA LEU A 92 -12.63 -22.02 18.73
C LEU A 92 -11.94 -20.68 18.93
N THR A 93 -11.33 -20.46 20.11
CA THR A 93 -10.56 -19.23 20.36
C THR A 93 -9.39 -19.12 19.39
N LYS A 94 -8.67 -20.23 19.15
CA LYS A 94 -7.58 -20.27 18.18
C LYS A 94 -8.05 -19.94 16.76
N LYS A 95 -9.25 -20.36 16.34
CA LYS A 95 -9.79 -20.04 15.01
C LYS A 95 -10.01 -18.54 14.82
N VAL A 96 -10.59 -17.86 15.81
CA VAL A 96 -10.78 -16.39 15.76
C VAL A 96 -9.45 -15.65 15.68
N TYR A 97 -8.44 -16.09 16.43
CA TYR A 97 -7.12 -15.46 16.42
C TYR A 97 -6.20 -15.95 15.30
N LEU A 98 -6.63 -16.88 14.43
CA LEU A 98 -5.75 -17.57 13.50
C LEU A 98 -5.05 -16.62 12.54
N ASN A 99 -5.80 -15.70 11.93
CA ASN A 99 -5.28 -14.74 10.97
C ASN A 99 -4.27 -13.78 11.62
N LEU A 100 -4.62 -13.22 12.79
CA LEU A 100 -3.69 -12.37 13.55
C LEU A 100 -2.42 -13.14 13.97
N SER A 101 -2.57 -14.40 14.37
CA SER A 101 -1.44 -15.25 14.79
C SER A 101 -0.50 -15.55 13.61
N ARG A 102 -1.05 -15.85 12.42
CA ARG A 102 -0.28 -16.05 11.19
C ARG A 102 0.49 -14.78 10.79
N MET A 103 -0.12 -13.60 10.93
CA MET A 103 0.56 -12.33 10.68
C MET A 103 1.72 -12.06 11.63
N MET A 104 1.46 -12.20 12.94
CA MET A 104 2.49 -12.02 13.95
C MET A 104 3.64 -13.02 13.74
N GLN A 105 3.32 -14.26 13.36
CA GLN A 105 4.30 -15.28 13.01
C GLN A 105 5.14 -14.90 11.79
N ALA A 106 4.53 -14.40 10.70
CA ALA A 106 5.26 -13.98 9.50
C ALA A 106 6.25 -12.84 9.79
N TYR A 107 5.85 -11.85 10.59
CA TYR A 107 6.74 -10.77 11.05
C TYR A 107 7.88 -11.30 11.94
N MET A 108 7.52 -12.12 12.95
CA MET A 108 8.47 -12.69 13.90
C MET A 108 9.51 -13.57 13.21
N GLN A 109 9.09 -14.40 12.25
CA GLN A 109 9.97 -15.24 11.45
C GLN A 109 10.90 -14.41 10.56
N HIS A 110 10.41 -13.31 9.99
CA HIS A 110 11.25 -12.40 9.23
C HIS A 110 12.33 -11.77 10.11
N LEU A 111 11.95 -11.21 11.26
CA LEU A 111 12.89 -10.67 12.25
C LEU A 111 13.92 -11.72 12.68
N TYR A 112 13.47 -12.93 13.04
CA TYR A 112 14.35 -14.03 13.40
C TYR A 112 15.35 -14.34 12.29
N LYS A 113 14.89 -14.44 11.04
CA LYS A 113 15.77 -14.72 9.89
C LYS A 113 16.84 -13.66 9.70
N ILE A 114 16.49 -12.38 9.73
CA ILE A 114 17.45 -11.30 9.49
C ILE A 114 18.41 -11.09 10.67
N THR A 115 18.04 -11.54 11.87
CA THR A 115 18.85 -11.37 13.09
C THR A 115 19.55 -12.66 13.56
N ALA A 116 19.34 -13.80 12.90
CA ALA A 116 19.86 -15.10 13.33
C ALA A 116 21.40 -15.18 13.47
N HIS A 117 22.13 -14.28 12.79
CA HIS A 117 23.59 -14.20 12.84
C HIS A 117 24.10 -13.22 13.91
N LEU A 118 23.20 -12.48 14.58
CA LEU A 118 23.56 -11.48 15.56
C LEU A 118 23.72 -12.13 16.96
N PRO A 119 24.72 -11.72 17.75
CA PRO A 119 24.85 -12.11 19.15
C PRO A 119 23.68 -11.62 20.01
N ASP A 120 23.34 -12.37 21.06
CA ASP A 120 22.23 -12.03 21.98
C ASP A 120 22.37 -10.63 22.61
N GLU A 121 23.58 -10.21 22.97
CA GLU A 121 23.85 -8.86 23.49
C GLU A 121 23.49 -7.77 22.47
N VAL A 122 23.63 -8.05 21.18
CA VAL A 122 23.27 -7.13 20.09
C VAL A 122 21.75 -7.13 19.87
N LEU A 123 21.07 -8.27 20.11
CA LEU A 123 19.61 -8.39 19.94
C LEU A 123 18.81 -7.47 20.87
N VAL A 124 19.40 -6.99 21.96
CA VAL A 124 18.79 -5.97 22.83
C VAL A 124 18.57 -4.64 22.09
N TYR A 125 19.31 -4.40 21.01
CA TYR A 125 19.33 -3.15 20.25
C TYR A 125 18.56 -3.21 18.92
N ILE A 126 17.78 -4.28 18.67
CA ILE A 126 17.03 -4.41 17.40
C ILE A 126 16.03 -3.26 17.22
N GLN A 127 15.45 -2.76 18.31
CA GLN A 127 14.49 -1.67 18.25
C GLN A 127 15.19 -0.33 18.08
N PRO A 128 14.68 0.58 17.22
CA PRO A 128 15.29 1.89 17.02
C PRO A 128 15.46 2.71 18.31
N GLN A 129 14.53 2.57 19.25
CA GLN A 129 14.56 3.29 20.53
C GLN A 129 15.71 2.82 21.42
N SER A 130 16.01 1.52 21.45
CA SER A 130 17.10 1.00 22.29
C SER A 130 18.49 1.36 21.77
N GLN A 131 18.62 1.72 20.49
CA GLN A 131 19.88 2.19 19.87
C GLN A 131 20.35 3.55 20.39
N GLN A 132 19.51 4.29 21.13
CA GLN A 132 19.91 5.53 21.80
C GLN A 132 20.74 5.29 23.08
N ASN A 133 20.81 4.04 23.55
CA ASN A 133 21.58 3.68 24.73
C ASN A 133 23.08 3.93 24.51
N ARG A 134 23.76 4.48 25.52
CA ARG A 134 25.19 4.77 25.52
C ARG A 134 26.06 3.57 25.15
N ASP A 135 25.65 2.37 25.56
CA ASP A 135 26.43 1.15 25.36
C ASP A 135 26.28 0.53 23.97
N PHE A 136 25.30 0.97 23.18
CA PHE A 136 25.00 0.37 21.88
C PHE A 136 26.21 0.31 20.94
N TYR A 137 26.92 1.43 20.78
CA TYR A 137 28.12 1.47 19.92
C TYR A 137 29.27 0.64 20.48
N ASN A 138 29.41 0.55 21.80
CA ASN A 138 30.42 -0.28 22.44
C ASN A 138 30.16 -1.77 22.18
N VAL A 139 28.90 -2.19 22.24
CA VAL A 139 28.48 -3.56 21.96
C VAL A 139 28.69 -3.90 20.48
N LEU A 140 28.29 -3.03 19.55
CA LEU A 140 28.56 -3.24 18.12
C LEU A 140 30.06 -3.37 17.81
N HIS A 141 30.89 -2.49 18.41
CA HIS A 141 32.34 -2.52 18.22
C HIS A 141 32.96 -3.82 18.76
N ARG A 142 32.50 -4.30 19.93
CA ARG A 142 32.95 -5.57 20.53
C ARG A 142 32.77 -6.74 19.57
N TYR A 143 31.64 -6.80 18.86
CA TYR A 143 31.33 -7.86 17.89
C TYR A 143 31.76 -7.52 16.45
N ARG A 144 32.46 -6.41 16.24
CA ARG A 144 32.92 -5.93 14.92
C ARG A 144 31.80 -5.79 13.90
N ILE A 145 30.62 -5.34 14.35
CA ILE A 145 29.47 -5.10 13.48
C ILE A 145 29.43 -3.61 13.12
N PRO A 146 29.60 -3.23 11.85
CA PRO A 146 29.43 -1.84 11.43
C PRO A 146 28.00 -1.37 11.66
N PHE A 147 27.85 -0.15 12.20
CA PHE A 147 26.53 0.45 12.47
C PHE A 147 25.63 0.51 11.23
N THR A 148 26.21 0.83 10.07
CA THR A 148 25.48 0.89 8.80
C THR A 148 24.95 -0.47 8.38
N GLU A 149 25.73 -1.54 8.55
CA GLU A 149 25.32 -2.91 8.24
C GLU A 149 24.22 -3.36 9.19
N PHE A 150 24.37 -3.11 10.50
CA PHE A 150 23.34 -3.41 11.48
C PHE A 150 22.00 -2.74 11.14
N ARG A 151 21.99 -1.43 10.85
CA ARG A 151 20.74 -0.74 10.50
C ARG A 151 20.14 -1.23 9.20
N GLN A 152 20.96 -1.56 8.20
CA GLN A 152 20.49 -2.05 6.90
C GLN A 152 19.66 -3.33 7.00
N LEU A 153 19.93 -4.20 7.98
CA LEU A 153 19.15 -5.41 8.23
C LEU A 153 17.65 -5.13 8.40
N PHE A 154 17.31 -3.98 8.99
CA PHE A 154 15.94 -3.64 9.37
C PHE A 154 15.19 -2.82 8.31
N TYR A 155 15.72 -2.70 7.10
CA TYR A 155 15.04 -2.04 5.99
C TYR A 155 14.54 -3.05 4.97
N LEU A 156 13.31 -2.82 4.51
CA LEU A 156 12.71 -3.50 3.38
C LEU A 156 12.86 -2.62 2.14
N GLN A 157 13.13 -3.23 0.99
CA GLN A 157 13.29 -2.52 -0.27
C GLN A 157 12.50 -3.20 -1.39
N SER A 158 11.72 -2.39 -2.12
CA SER A 158 10.97 -2.81 -3.30
C SER A 158 10.97 -1.68 -4.31
N GLY A 159 11.69 -1.87 -5.42
CA GLY A 159 11.97 -0.79 -6.37
C GLY A 159 12.66 0.39 -5.69
N HIS A 160 11.96 1.52 -5.63
CA HIS A 160 12.44 2.77 -5.03
C HIS A 160 11.94 3.02 -3.61
N VAL A 161 11.01 2.21 -3.13
CA VAL A 161 10.48 2.31 -1.78
C VAL A 161 11.45 1.59 -0.84
N ARG A 162 11.90 2.31 0.17
CA ARG A 162 12.75 1.80 1.24
C ARG A 162 12.18 2.22 2.58
N GLU A 163 11.72 1.26 3.35
CA GLU A 163 11.01 1.51 4.60
C GLU A 163 11.61 0.67 5.73
N SER A 164 11.61 1.20 6.94
CA SER A 164 11.97 0.42 8.12
C SER A 164 10.89 -0.60 8.40
N LEU A 165 11.28 -1.83 8.76
CA LEU A 165 10.33 -2.86 9.14
C LEU A 165 9.56 -2.55 10.44
N PHE A 166 10.02 -1.57 11.22
CA PHE A 166 9.37 -1.12 12.44
C PHE A 166 8.32 -0.02 12.21
N ASP A 167 8.33 0.59 11.02
CA ASP A 167 7.43 1.70 10.70
C ASP A 167 6.03 1.21 10.35
N SER A 168 5.08 2.14 10.25
CA SER A 168 3.66 1.81 10.01
C SER A 168 3.37 1.28 8.62
N TYR A 169 4.33 1.32 7.69
CA TYR A 169 4.07 1.14 6.27
C TYR A 169 3.28 -0.14 5.93
N VAL A 170 3.75 -1.30 6.39
CA VAL A 170 3.02 -2.56 6.19
C VAL A 170 1.79 -2.63 7.10
N ARG A 171 1.86 -2.08 8.32
CA ARG A 171 0.78 -2.08 9.30
C ARG A 171 -0.48 -1.40 8.76
N ASP A 172 -0.31 -0.29 8.05
CA ASP A 172 -1.41 0.49 7.48
C ASP A 172 -2.13 -0.31 6.38
N TYR A 173 -1.38 -1.13 5.63
CA TYR A 173 -1.93 -2.07 4.64
C TYR A 173 -2.66 -3.27 5.26
N LEU A 174 -2.27 -3.74 6.45
CA LEU A 174 -2.82 -4.98 7.02
C LEU A 174 -4.35 -4.97 7.18
N VAL A 175 -4.95 -3.80 7.42
CA VAL A 175 -6.42 -3.68 7.56
C VAL A 175 -7.13 -3.97 6.25
N GLU A 176 -6.62 -3.44 5.14
CA GLU A 176 -7.13 -3.74 3.80
C GLU A 176 -6.88 -5.22 3.46
N TYR A 177 -5.71 -5.74 3.80
CA TYR A 177 -5.37 -7.14 3.55
C TYR A 177 -6.37 -8.10 4.22
N PHE A 178 -6.72 -7.85 5.49
CA PHE A 178 -7.72 -8.65 6.21
C PHE A 178 -9.10 -8.52 5.59
N SER A 179 -9.49 -7.30 5.19
CA SER A 179 -10.79 -7.06 4.57
C SER A 179 -10.98 -7.77 3.24
N SER A 180 -9.88 -8.03 2.52
CA SER A 180 -9.89 -8.72 1.22
C SER A 180 -9.63 -10.24 1.32
N HIS A 181 -9.20 -10.74 2.48
CA HIS A 181 -8.81 -12.15 2.66
C HIS A 181 -9.44 -12.75 3.92
N THR A 182 -10.38 -13.68 3.70
CA THR A 182 -11.00 -14.46 4.79
C THR A 182 -9.99 -15.38 5.49
N GLU A 183 -9.05 -15.96 4.73
CA GLU A 183 -7.99 -16.82 5.27
C GLU A 183 -6.59 -16.33 4.88
N ILE A 184 -5.70 -16.26 5.86
CA ILE A 184 -4.30 -15.87 5.64
C ILE A 184 -3.44 -17.10 5.36
N PRO A 185 -2.68 -17.20 4.26
CA PRO A 185 -1.85 -18.37 3.98
C PRO A 185 -0.80 -18.67 5.06
N LYS A 186 -0.51 -19.95 5.32
CA LYS A 186 0.52 -20.36 6.29
C LYS A 186 1.95 -20.02 5.85
N ASN A 187 2.18 -19.97 4.53
CA ASN A 187 3.48 -19.69 3.92
C ASN A 187 3.67 -18.19 3.60
N LEU A 188 2.84 -17.33 4.18
CA LEU A 188 2.92 -15.89 3.98
C LEU A 188 4.25 -15.35 4.52
N SER A 189 4.97 -14.59 3.71
CA SER A 189 6.21 -13.95 4.13
C SER A 189 6.01 -12.46 4.38
N TRP A 190 6.79 -11.90 5.30
CA TRP A 190 6.75 -10.46 5.54
C TRP A 190 7.18 -9.65 4.30
N THR A 191 8.14 -10.16 3.53
CA THR A 191 8.59 -9.53 2.27
C THR A 191 7.48 -9.50 1.21
N SER A 192 6.69 -10.58 1.08
CA SER A 192 5.54 -10.56 0.16
C SER A 192 4.48 -9.55 0.58
N LEU A 193 4.23 -9.40 1.89
CA LEU A 193 3.31 -8.38 2.40
C LEU A 193 3.82 -6.97 2.17
N PHE A 194 5.12 -6.75 2.33
CA PHE A 194 5.72 -5.47 2.02
C PHE A 194 5.58 -5.11 0.54
N ASN A 195 5.84 -6.04 -0.37
CA ASN A 195 5.64 -5.79 -1.80
C ASN A 195 4.17 -5.47 -2.13
N GLN A 196 3.22 -6.15 -1.49
CA GLN A 196 1.79 -5.85 -1.65
C GLN A 196 1.43 -4.49 -1.06
N ALA A 197 1.98 -4.14 0.11
CA ALA A 197 1.79 -2.83 0.72
C ALA A 197 2.32 -1.70 -0.17
N VAL A 198 3.46 -1.90 -0.84
CA VAL A 198 4.01 -0.93 -1.81
C VAL A 198 3.02 -0.66 -2.94
N VAL A 199 2.44 -1.71 -3.52
CA VAL A 199 1.42 -1.57 -4.58
C VAL A 199 0.17 -0.88 -4.04
N TRP A 200 -0.28 -1.24 -2.83
CA TRP A 200 -1.46 -0.66 -2.22
C TRP A 200 -1.30 0.83 -1.90
N HIS A 201 -0.19 1.24 -1.27
CA HIS A 201 0.09 2.65 -1.00
C HIS A 201 0.16 3.47 -2.28
N ASP A 202 0.75 2.89 -3.34
CA ASP A 202 0.78 3.53 -4.65
C ASP A 202 -0.64 3.74 -5.23
N GLN A 203 -1.53 2.76 -5.05
CA GLN A 203 -2.93 2.86 -5.46
C GLN A 203 -3.71 3.89 -4.63
N VAL A 204 -3.55 3.91 -3.30
CA VAL A 204 -4.19 4.88 -2.41
C VAL A 204 -3.76 6.29 -2.77
N GLN A 205 -2.45 6.54 -2.94
CA GLN A 205 -1.94 7.83 -3.36
C GLN A 205 -2.50 8.25 -4.73
N LYS A 206 -2.63 7.31 -5.68
CA LYS A 206 -3.27 7.56 -6.98
C LYS A 206 -4.72 8.02 -6.79
N GLN A 207 -5.50 7.30 -5.98
CA GLN A 207 -6.90 7.62 -5.73
C GLN A 207 -7.08 8.97 -5.03
N GLU A 208 -6.24 9.29 -4.04
CA GLU A 208 -6.27 10.59 -3.36
C GLU A 208 -5.95 11.75 -4.32
N MET A 209 -4.95 11.56 -5.20
CA MET A 209 -4.60 12.55 -6.21
C MET A 209 -5.76 12.75 -7.21
N ILE A 210 -6.36 11.65 -7.68
CA ILE A 210 -7.57 11.70 -8.52
C ILE A 210 -8.70 12.43 -7.81
N ALA A 211 -8.96 12.13 -6.54
CA ALA A 211 -10.03 12.74 -5.77
C ALA A 211 -9.80 14.25 -5.59
N LYS A 212 -8.57 14.67 -5.31
CA LYS A 212 -8.19 16.09 -5.23
C LYS A 212 -8.40 16.80 -6.57
N LEU A 213 -7.94 16.22 -7.67
CA LEU A 213 -8.11 16.77 -9.02
C LEU A 213 -9.60 16.82 -9.40
N LYS A 214 -10.37 15.75 -9.20
CA LYS A 214 -11.82 15.74 -9.46
C LYS A 214 -12.58 16.77 -8.64
N LYS A 215 -12.18 16.99 -7.38
CA LYS A 215 -12.78 18.01 -6.50
C LYS A 215 -12.45 19.43 -6.97
N GLN A 216 -11.24 19.66 -7.47
CA GLN A 216 -10.80 20.96 -7.98
C GLN A 216 -11.40 21.30 -9.34
N PHE A 217 -11.58 20.29 -10.20
CA PHE A 217 -11.90 20.49 -11.63
C PHE A 217 -13.28 19.93 -12.04
N ALA A 218 -14.23 19.84 -11.10
CA ALA A 218 -15.65 19.51 -11.31
C ALA A 218 -15.99 18.84 -12.65
N LEU A 219 -15.81 17.51 -12.77
CA LEU A 219 -16.24 16.69 -13.93
C LEU A 219 -16.04 17.34 -15.31
N VAL A 220 -14.90 18.00 -15.55
CA VAL A 220 -14.57 18.43 -16.91
C VAL A 220 -14.30 17.18 -17.75
N ASN A 221 -15.27 16.82 -18.58
CA ASN A 221 -15.04 15.91 -19.70
C ASN A 221 -14.21 16.69 -20.73
N TRP A 222 -12.88 16.63 -20.66
CA TRP A 222 -12.07 17.14 -21.74
C TRP A 222 -12.17 16.18 -22.93
N THR A 223 -12.29 16.74 -24.12
CA THR A 223 -12.39 15.96 -25.36
C THR A 223 -10.98 15.64 -25.85
N PRO A 224 -10.60 14.35 -25.94
CA PRO A 224 -9.34 13.97 -26.56
C PRO A 224 -9.26 14.45 -28.01
N ILE A 225 -8.06 14.80 -28.47
CA ILE A 225 -7.81 15.22 -29.85
C ILE A 225 -7.94 14.02 -30.79
N THR A 226 -7.44 12.87 -30.36
CA THR A 226 -7.48 11.63 -31.12
C THR A 226 -8.62 10.74 -30.62
N GLN A 227 -9.29 10.05 -31.52
CA GLN A 227 -10.29 9.02 -31.16
C GLN A 227 -9.66 7.62 -31.06
N VAL A 228 -8.60 7.36 -31.84
CA VAL A 228 -7.90 6.07 -31.88
C VAL A 228 -7.00 5.82 -30.66
N SER A 229 -6.77 4.56 -30.29
CA SER A 229 -5.95 4.22 -29.11
C SER A 229 -4.48 4.62 -29.26
N PHE A 230 -3.94 4.61 -30.47
CA PHE A 230 -2.63 5.16 -30.80
C PHE A 230 -2.54 5.50 -32.28
N LEU A 231 -1.56 6.33 -32.64
CA LEU A 231 -1.17 6.67 -34.00
C LEU A 231 0.22 6.13 -34.28
N LEU A 232 0.45 5.65 -35.51
CA LEU A 232 1.76 5.22 -35.99
C LEU A 232 2.29 6.23 -37.00
N TYR A 233 3.50 6.73 -36.77
CA TYR A 233 4.17 7.66 -37.67
C TYR A 233 5.67 7.33 -37.71
N PHE A 234 6.22 7.01 -38.89
CA PHE A 234 7.60 6.54 -39.05
C PHE A 234 8.02 5.43 -38.06
N ASN A 235 7.18 4.42 -37.86
CA ASN A 235 7.37 3.32 -36.88
C ASN A 235 7.39 3.75 -35.41
N TRP A 236 7.15 5.03 -35.11
CA TRP A 236 6.89 5.49 -33.75
C TRP A 236 5.41 5.38 -33.42
N ARG A 237 5.13 4.95 -32.21
CA ARG A 237 3.79 4.86 -31.64
C ARG A 237 3.54 6.06 -30.73
N PHE A 238 2.48 6.80 -31.01
CA PHE A 238 1.99 7.94 -30.23
C PHE A 238 0.63 7.60 -29.61
N GLU A 239 0.57 7.57 -28.29
CA GLU A 239 -0.66 7.30 -27.52
C GLU A 239 -1.03 8.55 -26.71
N GLU A 240 -2.15 9.19 -27.04
CA GLU A 240 -2.64 10.36 -26.30
C GLU A 240 -3.04 9.95 -24.88
N LEU A 241 -2.69 10.78 -23.89
CA LEU A 241 -3.08 10.58 -22.50
C LEU A 241 -4.51 11.09 -22.26
N LYS A 242 -5.50 10.30 -22.70
CA LYS A 242 -6.92 10.69 -22.76
C LYS A 242 -7.65 10.70 -21.42
N THR A 243 -7.11 10.05 -20.39
CA THR A 243 -7.79 9.89 -19.10
C THR A 243 -6.87 10.33 -17.97
N LEU A 244 -7.49 10.80 -16.88
CA LEU A 244 -6.76 11.22 -15.69
C LEU A 244 -5.92 10.07 -15.13
N ASP A 245 -6.47 8.85 -15.15
CA ASP A 245 -5.79 7.64 -14.74
C ASP A 245 -4.49 7.41 -15.53
N ARG A 246 -4.53 7.57 -16.86
CA ARG A 246 -3.36 7.44 -17.72
C ARG A 246 -2.32 8.53 -17.46
N ILE A 247 -2.75 9.78 -17.32
CA ILE A 247 -1.84 10.90 -16.99
C ILE A 247 -1.10 10.63 -15.68
N LEU A 248 -1.81 10.13 -14.66
CA LEU A 248 -1.24 9.82 -13.36
C LEU A 248 -0.30 8.60 -13.39
N GLU A 249 -0.65 7.55 -14.13
CA GLU A 249 0.22 6.38 -14.33
C GLU A 249 1.54 6.79 -14.99
N GLU A 250 1.47 7.53 -16.09
CA GLU A 250 2.67 7.98 -16.80
C GLU A 250 3.48 8.95 -15.94
N SER A 251 2.85 9.83 -15.17
CA SER A 251 3.58 10.74 -14.28
C SER A 251 4.40 10.00 -13.20
N LYS A 252 3.97 8.82 -12.76
CA LYS A 252 4.75 7.96 -11.85
C LYS A 252 5.92 7.28 -12.55
N ILE A 253 5.68 6.71 -13.74
CA ILE A 253 6.72 6.05 -14.55
C ILE A 253 7.82 7.03 -14.91
N PHE A 254 7.40 8.23 -15.31
CA PHE A 254 8.30 9.28 -15.72
C PHE A 254 8.89 10.06 -14.54
N ARG A 255 8.31 9.99 -13.33
CA ARG A 255 8.73 10.77 -12.15
C ARG A 255 8.88 12.27 -12.43
N ASN A 256 8.16 12.74 -13.44
CA ASN A 256 8.15 14.12 -13.83
C ASN A 256 7.11 14.83 -12.94
N CYS A 257 7.27 16.12 -12.69
CA CYS A 257 6.24 16.97 -12.08
C CYS A 257 4.96 17.09 -12.95
N LEU A 258 4.90 16.32 -14.05
CA LEU A 258 3.89 16.34 -15.10
C LEU A 258 2.45 16.24 -14.55
N ALA A 259 2.21 15.36 -13.57
CA ALA A 259 0.89 15.10 -12.99
C ALA A 259 0.26 16.31 -12.30
N ALA A 260 1.06 17.23 -11.77
CA ALA A 260 0.53 18.39 -11.06
C ALA A 260 0.49 19.63 -11.97
N SER A 261 1.54 19.87 -12.76
CA SER A 261 1.63 21.08 -13.58
C SER A 261 0.82 21.00 -14.88
N TYR A 262 0.78 19.85 -15.55
CA TYR A 262 0.09 19.72 -16.83
C TYR A 262 -1.28 19.06 -16.72
N ALA A 263 -1.57 18.28 -15.67
CA ALA A 263 -2.92 17.74 -15.52
C ALA A 263 -3.96 18.87 -15.46
N GLN A 264 -3.65 19.99 -14.80
CA GLN A 264 -4.52 21.17 -14.82
C GLN A 264 -4.68 21.73 -16.24
N GLN A 265 -3.59 21.97 -16.97
CA GLN A 265 -3.67 22.55 -18.31
C GLN A 265 -4.34 21.61 -19.33
N ILE A 266 -4.16 20.29 -19.18
CA ILE A 266 -4.85 19.28 -19.98
C ILE A 266 -6.35 19.29 -19.67
N LEU A 267 -6.73 19.37 -18.39
CA LEU A 267 -8.12 19.49 -17.95
C LEU A 267 -8.78 20.78 -18.48
N GLU A 268 -8.05 21.89 -18.49
CA GLU A 268 -8.51 23.18 -19.02
C GLU A 268 -8.56 23.23 -20.56
N GLY A 269 -8.15 22.16 -21.25
CA GLY A 269 -8.13 22.10 -22.72
C GLY A 269 -7.04 22.98 -23.34
N GLN A 270 -6.00 23.33 -22.59
CA GLN A 270 -4.87 24.15 -23.04
C GLN A 270 -3.63 23.33 -23.39
N TYR A 271 -3.63 22.04 -23.05
CA TYR A 271 -2.48 21.16 -23.21
C TYR A 271 -2.91 19.75 -23.60
N VAL A 272 -2.05 19.05 -24.33
CA VAL A 272 -2.22 17.64 -24.66
C VAL A 272 -0.88 16.93 -24.51
N ALA A 273 -0.90 15.69 -24.03
CA ALA A 273 0.30 14.88 -23.86
C ALA A 273 0.16 13.55 -24.60
N PHE A 274 1.26 13.11 -25.23
CA PHE A 274 1.36 11.83 -25.91
C PHE A 274 2.50 11.01 -25.31
N ARG A 275 2.24 9.73 -25.06
CA ARG A 275 3.28 8.72 -24.86
C ARG A 275 3.85 8.31 -26.19
N MET A 276 5.12 8.64 -26.42
CA MET A 276 5.87 8.32 -27.62
C MET A 276 6.77 7.11 -27.35
N SER A 277 6.70 6.08 -28.20
CA SER A 277 7.48 4.84 -28.03
C SER A 277 7.93 4.25 -29.36
N HIS A 278 9.10 3.60 -29.37
CA HIS A 278 9.66 2.94 -30.54
C HIS A 278 10.32 1.61 -30.13
N PRO A 279 10.21 0.53 -30.92
CA PRO A 279 10.77 -0.78 -30.56
C PRO A 279 12.28 -0.78 -30.28
N ALA A 280 13.03 0.10 -30.96
CA ALA A 280 14.48 0.24 -30.77
C ALA A 280 14.87 1.13 -29.58
N VAL A 281 13.92 1.82 -28.93
CA VAL A 281 14.19 2.73 -27.82
C VAL A 281 13.70 2.11 -26.52
N ARG A 282 14.60 1.97 -25.55
CA ARG A 282 14.36 1.22 -24.31
C ARG A 282 13.29 1.84 -23.42
N LEU A 283 13.23 3.16 -23.37
CA LEU A 283 12.28 3.89 -22.53
C LEU A 283 11.34 4.72 -23.41
N PRO A 284 10.03 4.74 -23.10
CA PRO A 284 9.12 5.66 -23.76
C PRO A 284 9.49 7.11 -23.40
N LEU A 285 8.99 8.06 -24.19
CA LEU A 285 9.09 9.49 -23.98
C LEU A 285 7.69 10.10 -23.79
N ILE A 286 7.61 11.24 -23.10
CA ILE A 286 6.41 12.08 -23.06
C ILE A 286 6.61 13.27 -23.97
N LEU A 287 5.76 13.36 -24.99
CA LEU A 287 5.60 14.52 -25.83
C LEU A 287 4.52 15.41 -25.22
N GLY A 288 4.91 16.60 -24.77
CA GLY A 288 4.00 17.63 -24.29
C GLY A 288 3.75 18.67 -25.38
N CYS A 289 2.49 19.07 -25.54
CA CYS A 289 2.07 20.04 -26.54
C CYS A 289 1.05 21.03 -25.97
N GLN A 290 1.16 22.29 -26.37
CA GLN A 290 0.13 23.31 -26.10
C GLN A 290 -1.00 23.20 -27.12
N LEU A 291 -2.23 23.48 -26.69
CA LEU A 291 -3.39 23.59 -27.56
C LEU A 291 -3.78 25.06 -27.69
N VAL A 292 -3.60 25.62 -28.89
CA VAL A 292 -3.92 27.02 -29.18
C VAL A 292 -4.81 27.08 -30.41
N ASN A 293 -6.01 27.63 -30.27
CA ASN A 293 -7.00 27.74 -31.36
C ASN A 293 -7.28 26.41 -32.09
N GLY A 294 -7.28 25.29 -31.36
CA GLY A 294 -7.49 23.95 -31.92
C GLY A 294 -6.27 23.33 -32.60
N GLN A 295 -5.12 24.03 -32.65
CA GLN A 295 -3.87 23.48 -33.17
C GLN A 295 -2.95 23.01 -32.04
N VAL A 296 -2.32 21.86 -32.26
CA VAL A 296 -1.33 21.27 -31.36
C VAL A 296 0.04 21.89 -31.66
N ILE A 297 0.71 22.43 -30.65
CA ILE A 297 2.03 23.07 -30.78
C ILE A 297 3.03 22.31 -29.93
N PHE A 298 4.19 21.95 -30.52
CA PHE A 298 5.28 21.30 -29.79
C PHE A 298 5.76 22.17 -28.64
N ASP A 299 5.82 21.61 -27.43
CA ASP A 299 6.36 22.27 -26.25
C ASP A 299 7.64 21.57 -25.79
N GLN A 300 7.56 20.25 -25.53
CA GLN A 300 8.69 19.48 -25.01
C GLN A 300 8.63 17.99 -25.33
N LEU A 301 9.79 17.34 -25.31
CA LEU A 301 9.93 15.89 -25.41
C LEU A 301 10.95 15.40 -24.37
N GLU A 302 10.49 14.57 -23.42
CA GLU A 302 11.28 14.17 -22.27
C GLU A 302 11.22 12.66 -22.00
N TYR A 303 12.34 12.13 -21.53
CA TYR A 303 12.47 10.85 -20.85
C TYR A 303 12.04 10.96 -19.38
N PRO A 304 11.93 9.82 -18.66
CA PRO A 304 11.77 9.82 -17.21
C PRO A 304 12.84 10.67 -16.49
N ASN A 305 12.44 11.35 -15.42
CA ASN A 305 13.22 12.28 -14.59
C ASN A 305 13.57 13.61 -15.30
N ASN A 306 12.68 14.10 -16.17
CA ASN A 306 12.83 15.32 -16.97
C ASN A 306 14.13 15.35 -17.81
N GLN A 307 14.64 14.19 -18.21
CA GLN A 307 15.80 14.13 -19.09
C GLN A 307 15.36 14.48 -20.51
N LYS A 308 15.97 15.50 -21.12
CA LYS A 308 15.64 15.91 -22.49
C LYS A 308 15.95 14.82 -23.50
N ALA A 309 15.05 14.65 -24.47
CA ALA A 309 15.24 13.77 -25.61
C ALA A 309 16.30 14.30 -26.59
N GLU A 310 16.85 13.40 -27.39
CA GLU A 310 17.73 13.73 -28.50
C GLU A 310 17.00 14.58 -29.55
N ALA A 311 17.76 15.44 -30.24
CA ALA A 311 17.22 16.35 -31.25
C ALA A 311 16.50 15.60 -32.39
N GLU A 312 17.01 14.42 -32.75
CA GLU A 312 16.41 13.56 -33.77
C GLU A 312 14.98 13.14 -33.40
N TYR A 313 14.75 12.75 -32.14
CA TYR A 313 13.42 12.35 -31.67
C TYR A 313 12.48 13.54 -31.54
N SER A 314 13.03 14.70 -31.15
CA SER A 314 12.29 15.97 -31.12
C SER A 314 11.83 16.36 -32.52
N ASN A 315 12.67 16.18 -33.54
CA ASN A 315 12.30 16.41 -34.94
C ASN A 315 11.15 15.50 -35.37
N ILE A 316 11.20 14.21 -35.03
CA ILE A 316 10.12 13.25 -35.32
C ILE A 316 8.81 13.68 -34.65
N ALA A 317 8.86 14.11 -33.39
CA ALA A 317 7.69 14.61 -32.67
C ALA A 317 7.09 15.88 -33.31
N MET A 318 7.93 16.83 -33.73
CA MET A 318 7.48 18.03 -34.45
C MET A 318 6.83 17.68 -35.81
N HIS A 319 7.41 16.75 -36.56
CA HIS A 319 6.83 16.27 -37.81
C HIS A 319 5.48 15.57 -37.59
N PHE A 320 5.38 14.75 -36.54
CA PHE A 320 4.13 14.12 -36.14
C PHE A 320 3.06 15.17 -35.80
N ILE A 321 3.39 16.22 -35.05
CA ILE A 321 2.45 17.29 -34.70
C ILE A 321 1.96 18.03 -35.94
N ASN A 322 2.87 18.39 -36.85
CA ASN A 322 2.50 19.05 -38.10
C ASN A 322 1.57 18.16 -38.93
N TRP A 323 1.88 16.86 -39.01
CA TRP A 323 1.00 15.89 -39.66
C TRP A 323 -0.36 15.80 -38.97
N LEU A 324 -0.41 15.74 -37.64
CA LEU A 324 -1.64 15.64 -36.86
C LEU A 324 -2.55 16.87 -37.08
N ASN A 325 -1.98 18.07 -37.07
CA ASN A 325 -2.72 19.31 -37.34
C ASN A 325 -3.30 19.39 -38.76
N LEU A 326 -2.73 18.66 -39.73
CA LEU A 326 -3.28 18.57 -41.09
C LEU A 326 -4.44 17.56 -41.18
N GLN A 327 -4.62 16.70 -40.18
CA GLN A 327 -5.69 15.70 -40.13
C GLN A 327 -6.92 16.17 -39.33
N ALA A 328 -6.75 17.20 -38.49
CA ALA A 328 -7.81 17.85 -37.71
C ALA A 328 -8.52 18.91 -38.54
#